data_AF-A0A7C4ZQC3-F1
#
_entry.id   AF-A0A7C4ZQC3-F1
#
_cell.length_a   1.000
_cell.length_b   1.000
_cell.length_c   1.000
_cell.angle_alpha   90.00
_cell.angle_beta   90.00
_cell.angle_gamma   90.00
#
_symmetry.space_group_name_H-M   'P 1'
#
loop_
_entity.id
_entity.type
_entity.pdbx_description
1 polymer ?
#
loop_
_entity_poly.entity_id
_entity_poly.type
_entity_poly.pdbx_seq_one_letter_code
_entity_poly.pdbx_strand_id
1 'polypeptide(L)' 'MKSLKAMMFNMAASNPRNKPDEVLYVLRLQQGQMVADIGAGGGYFSLRLAEIVGKMDEYSQSIQVKIF' A
#
# COMPACT_ATOMS: atom_id res chain seq x y z
N MET A 1 12.28 -11.75 12.70
CA MET A 1 12.67 -10.43 13.25
C MET A 1 12.32 -9.36 12.22
N LYS A 2 11.64 -8.26 12.61
CA LYS A 2 11.40 -7.14 11.70
C LYS A 2 12.71 -6.35 11.53
N SER A 3 13.07 -6.01 10.29
CA SER A 3 14.25 -5.20 9.99
C SER A 3 14.12 -3.80 10.59
N LEU A 4 15.18 -3.31 11.26
CA LEU A 4 15.24 -1.93 11.77
C LEU A 4 14.99 -0.92 10.65
N LYS A 5 15.55 -1.18 9.47
CA LYS A 5 15.37 -0.35 8.27
C LYS A 5 13.91 -0.31 7.80
N ALA A 6 13.21 -1.45 7.82
CA ALA A 6 11.80 -1.52 7.47
C ALA A 6 10.92 -0.73 8.45
N MET A 7 11.25 -0.79 9.75
CA MET A 7 10.57 0.02 10.77
C MET A 7 10.81 1.52 10.56
N MET A 8 12.04 1.93 10.24
CA MET A 8 12.35 3.33 9.91
C MET A 8 11.57 3.82 8.69
N PHE A 9 11.52 3.03 7.61
CA PHE A 9 10.74 3.38 6.42
C PHE A 9 9.25 3.49 6.72
N ASN A 10 8.68 2.57 7.50
CA ASN A 10 7.28 2.64 7.89
C ASN A 10 6.99 3.87 8.77
N MET A 11 7.89 4.21 9.69
CA MET A 11 7.76 5.40 10.53
C MET A 11 7.86 6.71 9.73
N ALA A 12 8.71 6.76 8.71
CA ALA A 12 8.79 7.89 7.80
C ALA A 12 7.52 7.99 6.93
N ALA A 13 7.09 6.88 6.33
CA ALA A 13 5.90 6.83 5.46
C ALA A 13 4.61 7.18 6.20
N SER A 14 4.46 6.76 7.46
CA SER A 14 3.28 7.05 8.28
C SER A 14 3.29 8.44 8.93
N ASN A 15 4.35 9.23 8.77
CA ASN A 15 4.45 10.53 9.42
C ASN A 15 3.35 11.49 8.92
N PRO A 16 2.53 12.10 9.79
CA PRO A 16 1.45 12.99 9.36
C PRO A 16 1.91 14.18 8.51
N ARG A 17 3.14 14.65 8.69
CA ARG A 17 3.72 15.72 7.86
C ARG A 17 3.84 15.34 6.38
N ASN A 18 3.93 14.03 6.09
CA ASN A 18 3.98 13.48 4.74
C ASN A 18 2.59 13.18 4.18
N LYS A 19 1.54 13.44 4.97
CA LYS A 19 0.12 13.35 4.59
C LYS A 19 -0.27 12.04 3.86
N PRO A 20 0.03 10.87 4.46
CA PRO A 20 -0.20 9.59 3.80
C PRO A 20 -1.66 9.35 3.40
N ASP A 21 -2.62 9.90 4.15
CA ASP A 21 -4.05 9.79 3.82
C ASP A 21 -4.44 10.64 2.59
N GLU A 22 -3.84 11.82 2.43
CA GLU A 22 -4.07 12.68 1.27
C GLU A 22 -3.53 12.01 -0.01
N VAL A 23 -2.38 11.33 0.09
CA VAL A 23 -1.82 10.53 -1.01
C VAL A 23 -2.82 9.45 -1.45
N LEU A 24 -3.36 8.67 -0.51
CA LEU A 24 -4.35 7.64 -0.84
C LEU A 24 -5.64 8.23 -1.41
N TYR A 25 -6.08 9.38 -0.89
CA TYR A 25 -7.27 10.09 -1.37
C TYR A 25 -7.13 10.56 -2.83
N VAL A 26 -6.00 11.16 -3.19
CA VAL A 26 -5.80 11.68 -4.56
C VAL A 26 -5.59 10.59 -5.60
N LEU A 27 -5.10 9.41 -5.19
CA LEU A 27 -4.98 8.25 -6.08
C LEU A 27 -6.33 7.71 -6.53
N ARG A 28 -7.42 8.01 -5.79
CA ARG A 28 -8.81 7.61 -6.11
C ARG A 28 -8.93 6.14 -6.49
N LEU A 29 -8.20 5.29 -5.78
CA LEU A 29 -8.17 3.86 -6.02
C LEU A 29 -9.55 3.25 -5.86
N GLN A 30 -9.84 2.26 -6.69
CA GLN A 30 -11.11 1.55 -6.71
C GLN A 30 -10.88 0.06 -6.42
N GLN A 31 -11.91 -0.56 -5.86
CA GLN A 31 -11.95 -1.98 -5.63
C GLN A 31 -11.64 -2.77 -6.92
N GLY A 32 -10.84 -3.83 -6.82
CA GLY A 32 -10.47 -4.66 -7.97
C GLY A 32 -9.44 -4.05 -8.93
N GLN A 33 -8.92 -2.85 -8.68
CA GLN A 33 -7.82 -2.29 -9.46
C GLN A 33 -6.51 -3.05 -9.22
N MET A 34 -5.72 -3.20 -10.30
CA MET A 34 -4.34 -3.68 -10.20
C MET A 34 -3.39 -2.50 -9.93
N VAL A 35 -2.55 -2.62 -8.90
CA VAL A 35 -1.61 -1.57 -8.48
C VAL A 35 -0.24 -2.18 -8.22
N ALA A 36 0.82 -1.52 -8.70
CA ALA A 36 2.20 -1.85 -8.37
C ALA A 36 2.75 -0.85 -7.34
N ASP A 37 3.42 -1.33 -6.29
CA ASP A 37 4.07 -0.50 -5.27
C ASP A 37 5.59 -0.59 -5.45
N ILE A 38 6.14 0.39 -6.15
CA ILE A 38 7.57 0.46 -6.49
C ILE A 38 8.33 1.10 -5.33
N GLY A 39 9.34 0.41 -4.78
CA GLY A 39 10.10 0.94 -3.65
C GLY A 39 9.33 0.92 -2.33
N ALA A 40 8.52 -0.13 -2.10
CA ALA A 40 7.60 -0.26 -0.97
C ALA A 40 8.25 -0.12 0.43
N GLY A 41 9.58 -0.22 0.51
CA GLY A 41 10.34 -0.05 1.75
C GLY A 41 9.91 -1.07 2.80
N GLY A 42 9.25 -0.60 3.86
CA GLY A 42 8.70 -1.47 4.91
C GLY A 42 7.26 -1.95 4.68
N GLY A 43 6.64 -1.59 3.55
CA GLY A 43 5.31 -2.04 3.12
C GLY A 43 4.13 -1.20 3.61
N TYR A 44 4.37 0.00 4.16
CA TYR A 44 3.29 0.87 4.67
C TYR A 44 2.20 1.14 3.62
N PHE A 45 2.56 1.59 2.42
CA PHE A 45 1.58 1.83 1.35
C PHE A 45 1.06 0.52 0.76
N SER A 46 1.91 -0.48 0.52
CA SER A 46 1.49 -1.81 0.04
C SER A 46 0.27 -2.36 0.78
N LEU A 47 0.25 -2.29 2.12
CA LEU A 47 -0.86 -2.78 2.93
C LEU A 47 -2.13 -1.94 2.74
N ARG A 48 -2.01 -0.62 2.77
CA ARG A 48 -3.17 0.28 2.60
C ARG A 48 -3.74 0.24 1.18
N LEU A 49 -2.87 0.08 0.18
CA LEU A 49 -3.27 -0.16 -1.21
C LEU A 49 -4.07 -1.48 -1.31
N ALA A 50 -3.56 -2.57 -0.73
CA ALA A 50 -4.23 -3.86 -0.72
C ALA A 50 -5.60 -3.83 -0.02
N GLU A 51 -5.75 -3.05 1.05
CA GLU A 51 -7.04 -2.82 1.72
C GLU A 51 -8.05 -2.12 0.80
N ILE A 52 -7.63 -1.09 0.07
CA ILE A 52 -8.51 -0.29 -0.81
C ILE A 52 -8.89 -1.07 -2.08
N VAL A 53 -7.93 -1.76 -2.71
CA VAL A 53 -8.18 -2.51 -3.96
C VAL A 53 -8.68 -3.95 -3.71
N GLY A 54 -8.76 -4.35 -2.44
CA GLY A 54 -9.30 -5.61 -1.90
C GLY A 54 -10.55 -6.13 -2.62
N LYS A 55 -10.65 -7.44 -2.91
CA LYS A 55 -11.58 -8.06 -3.88
C LYS A 55 -13.05 -7.58 -3.90
N MET A 56 -13.60 -7.49 -5.11
CA MET A 56 -15.02 -7.68 -5.43
C MET A 56 -15.24 -9.18 -5.73
N ASP A 57 -16.01 -9.87 -4.88
CA ASP A 57 -16.54 -11.23 -4.98
C ASP A 57 -15.57 -12.43 -5.17
N GLU A 58 -16.05 -13.63 -4.78
CA GLU A 58 -15.32 -14.91 -4.60
C GLU A 58 -14.50 -15.36 -5.83
N TYR A 59 -14.87 -14.91 -7.02
CA TYR A 59 -14.27 -15.31 -8.31
C TYR A 59 -13.18 -14.36 -8.84
N SER A 60 -12.96 -13.19 -8.22
CA SER A 60 -11.99 -12.23 -8.74
C SER A 60 -10.57 -12.65 -8.39
N GLN A 61 -9.79 -12.96 -9.43
CA GLN A 61 -8.43 -13.49 -9.37
C GLN A 61 -7.42 -12.42 -8.96
N SER A 62 -6.60 -12.76 -7.96
CA SER A 62 -5.32 -12.15 -7.54
C SER A 62 -5.19 -10.62 -7.57
N ILE A 63 -5.23 -10.02 -6.38
CA ILE A 63 -4.56 -8.73 -6.12
C ILE A 63 -3.06 -8.97 -6.24
N GLN A 64 -2.40 -8.36 -7.23
CA GLN A 64 -0.95 -8.41 -7.35
C GLN A 64 -0.35 -7.06 -6.92
N VAL A 65 -0.12 -6.90 -5.62
CA VAL A 65 0.83 -5.87 -5.16
C VAL A 65 2.22 -6.41 -5.48
N LYS A 66 2.78 -5.96 -6.60
CA LYS A 66 4.16 -6.30 -6.96
C LYS A 66 5.10 -5.31 -6.29
N ILE A 67 5.87 -5.80 -5.32
CA ILE A 67 6.92 -5.06 -4.64
C ILE A 67 8.20 -5.23 -5.47
N PHE A 68 8.79 -4.12 -5.91
CA PHE A 68 10.09 -4.06 -6.59
C PHE A 68 11.16 -3.45 -5.68
#